data_AF-A0A3M1XC79-F1
#
_entry.id   AF-A0A3M1XC79-F1
#
_cell.length_a   1.000
_cell.length_b   1.000
_cell.length_c   1.000
_cell.angle_alpha   90.00
_cell.angle_beta   90.00
_cell.angle_gamma   90.00
#
_symmetry.space_group_name_H-M   'P 1'
#
loop_
_entity.id
_entity.type
_entity.pdbx_description
1 polymer ?
#
loop_
_entity_poly.entity_id
_entity_poly.type
_entity_poly.pdbx_seq_one_letter_code
_entity_poly.pdbx_strand_id
1 'polypeptide(L)'
;MAAVSGDEWGKKQWKRKMDTVRKVVLLFVLFLVWTMTLFAQPAGSSKQTFTPRFRPVLQINPAAGPITIDGELDDPGWRSAARANHFVEIFPGDLTPPPIHIEAWLTYDENNLYLAFRIQDDPQKIRYSLRDRDQIFQDDFVGILLDPFGRGAWAYEIFANPLGIQADVLRSASTGEDPGFDLIFKSRGKITADGYQVEMAIPFRSLRFPNTEEQTWRMNLFVNHPRDSRRQYSWAAISRDDPCVLCQFGYLKGIRGVHSGRQVELLPALVSSQSSVISNSQDPESGLNHGAVHSEPSLNLKYGLSSTSVVDFTINPDFSQVEADADQVDVNTTFALF
;
A
#
# COMPACT_ATOMS: atom_id res chain seq x y z
N MET A 1 -2.57 46.83 -101.33
CA MET A 1 -1.84 46.71 -100.05
C MET A 1 -2.76 47.16 -98.93
N ALA A 2 -3.19 46.22 -98.08
CA ALA A 2 -3.54 46.40 -96.65
C ALA A 2 -4.35 45.17 -96.20
N ALA A 3 -3.65 44.15 -95.71
CA ALA A 3 -4.26 43.09 -94.91
C ALA A 3 -4.38 43.63 -93.48
N VAL A 4 -5.60 43.69 -92.93
CA VAL A 4 -5.83 44.12 -91.54
C VAL A 4 -6.31 42.96 -90.69
N SER A 5 -5.37 42.47 -89.88
CA SER A 5 -5.47 41.90 -88.52
C SER A 5 -6.79 41.27 -88.06
N GLY A 6 -6.99 39.99 -88.35
CA GLY A 6 -7.95 39.13 -87.62
C GLY A 6 -7.39 38.50 -86.33
N ASP A 7 -6.06 38.54 -86.13
CA ASP A 7 -5.37 37.66 -85.18
C ASP A 7 -5.10 38.28 -83.79
N GLU A 8 -5.26 39.60 -83.64
CA GLU A 8 -5.09 40.28 -82.34
C GLU A 8 -6.33 40.23 -81.44
N TRP A 9 -7.53 40.16 -82.02
CA TRP A 9 -8.78 40.18 -81.26
C TRP A 9 -9.01 38.87 -80.47
N GLY A 10 -8.67 37.73 -81.07
CA GLY A 10 -8.78 36.40 -80.42
C GLY A 10 -7.81 36.24 -79.23
N LYS A 11 -6.57 36.74 -79.36
CA LYS A 11 -5.54 36.66 -78.30
C LYS A 11 -5.88 37.52 -77.08
N LYS A 12 -6.49 38.70 -77.27
CA LYS A 12 -6.98 39.55 -76.17
C LYS A 12 -8.16 38.93 -75.42
N GLN A 13 -9.11 38.32 -76.14
CA GLN A 13 -10.24 37.59 -75.55
C GLN A 13 -9.79 36.36 -74.75
N TRP A 14 -8.82 35.61 -75.27
CA TRP A 14 -8.28 34.43 -74.60
C TRP A 14 -7.47 34.77 -73.34
N LYS A 15 -6.63 35.83 -73.38
CA LYS A 15 -5.95 36.35 -72.17
C LYS A 15 -6.94 36.81 -71.10
N ARG A 16 -7.99 37.54 -71.45
CA ARG A 16 -9.04 37.95 -70.48
C ARG A 16 -9.76 36.76 -69.86
N LYS A 17 -10.05 35.71 -70.63
CA LYS A 17 -10.65 34.48 -70.08
C LYS A 17 -9.69 33.75 -69.13
N MET A 18 -8.41 33.64 -69.48
CA MET A 18 -7.39 33.01 -68.62
C MET A 18 -7.13 33.79 -67.33
N ASP A 19 -7.13 35.12 -67.38
CA ASP A 19 -6.97 35.96 -66.19
C ASP A 19 -8.19 35.87 -65.26
N THR A 20 -9.39 35.76 -65.81
CA THR A 20 -10.61 35.50 -65.01
C THR A 20 -10.56 34.11 -64.38
N VAL A 21 -10.15 33.08 -65.11
CA VAL A 21 -10.00 31.72 -64.56
C VAL A 21 -8.93 31.69 -63.47
N ARG A 22 -7.78 32.35 -63.66
CA ARG A 22 -6.73 32.47 -62.64
C ARG A 22 -7.22 33.17 -61.39
N LYS A 23 -8.00 34.26 -61.52
CA LYS A 23 -8.59 34.97 -60.38
C LYS A 23 -9.62 34.12 -59.63
N VAL A 24 -10.45 33.36 -60.34
CA VAL A 24 -11.43 32.44 -59.72
C VAL A 24 -10.72 31.31 -58.99
N VAL A 25 -9.66 30.73 -59.58
CA VAL A 25 -8.86 29.68 -58.93
C VAL A 25 -8.13 30.23 -57.71
N LEU A 26 -7.54 31.43 -57.78
CA LEU A 26 -6.91 32.07 -56.62
C LEU A 26 -7.92 32.37 -55.51
N LEU A 27 -9.11 32.86 -55.84
CA LEU A 27 -10.19 33.10 -54.87
C LEU A 27 -10.69 31.79 -54.25
N PHE A 28 -10.75 30.71 -55.03
CA PHE A 28 -11.17 29.39 -54.54
C PHE A 28 -10.12 28.74 -53.64
N VAL A 29 -8.82 28.90 -53.97
CA VAL A 29 -7.70 28.45 -53.12
C VAL A 29 -7.62 29.28 -51.85
N LEU A 30 -7.78 30.61 -51.93
CA LEU A 30 -7.85 31.48 -50.75
C LEU A 30 -9.06 31.15 -49.87
N PHE A 31 -10.22 30.85 -50.47
CA PHE A 31 -11.40 30.39 -49.73
C PHE A 31 -11.17 29.03 -49.05
N LEU A 32 -10.52 28.08 -49.71
CA LEU A 32 -10.14 26.78 -49.12
C LEU A 32 -9.11 26.90 -47.99
N VAL A 33 -8.13 27.79 -48.12
CA VAL A 33 -7.15 28.07 -47.06
C VAL A 33 -7.85 28.77 -45.87
N TRP A 34 -8.81 29.65 -46.14
CA TRP A 34 -9.60 30.33 -45.10
C TRP A 34 -10.58 29.39 -44.38
N THR A 35 -11.18 28.41 -45.09
CA THR A 35 -12.01 27.39 -44.45
C THR A 35 -11.18 26.40 -43.63
N MET A 36 -9.95 26.07 -44.04
CA MET A 36 -9.07 25.22 -43.23
C MET A 36 -8.59 25.90 -41.94
N THR A 37 -8.38 27.21 -41.91
CA THR A 37 -8.02 27.93 -40.67
C THR A 37 -9.21 28.15 -39.73
N LEU A 38 -10.44 28.25 -40.25
CA LEU A 38 -11.65 28.39 -39.43
C LEU A 38 -12.09 27.08 -38.72
N PHE A 39 -11.64 25.92 -39.21
CA PHE A 39 -11.90 24.61 -38.57
C PHE A 39 -10.73 24.07 -37.74
N ALA A 40 -9.58 24.77 -37.71
CA ALA A 40 -8.50 24.49 -36.76
C ALA A 40 -8.89 25.04 -35.39
N GLN A 41 -9.89 24.43 -34.75
CA GLN A 41 -10.06 24.61 -33.32
C GLN A 41 -8.76 24.13 -32.65
N PRO A 42 -8.13 24.92 -31.77
CA PRO A 42 -7.09 24.36 -30.92
C PRO A 42 -7.75 23.21 -30.17
N ALA A 43 -7.26 22.00 -30.37
CA ALA A 43 -7.62 20.87 -29.53
C ALA A 43 -7.23 21.29 -28.12
N GLY A 44 -8.19 21.85 -27.39
CA GLY A 44 -8.06 22.12 -25.97
C GLY A 44 -7.86 20.77 -25.34
N SER A 45 -6.62 20.37 -25.15
CA SER A 45 -6.24 19.37 -24.17
C SER A 45 -6.78 19.92 -22.86
N SER A 46 -8.01 19.54 -22.48
CA SER A 46 -8.47 19.78 -21.13
C SER A 46 -7.45 19.04 -20.27
N LYS A 47 -6.57 19.80 -19.61
CA LYS A 47 -5.84 19.25 -18.48
C LYS A 47 -6.94 18.87 -17.50
N GLN A 48 -7.31 17.60 -17.47
CA GLN A 48 -8.21 17.07 -16.47
C GLN A 48 -7.61 17.45 -15.13
N THR A 49 -8.22 18.41 -14.44
CA THR A 49 -7.78 18.82 -13.12
C THR A 49 -7.94 17.64 -12.19
N PHE A 50 -6.82 17.15 -11.63
CA PHE A 50 -6.84 16.07 -10.65
C PHE A 50 -7.78 16.45 -9.51
N THR A 51 -8.77 15.60 -9.23
CA THR A 51 -9.74 15.81 -8.15
C THR A 51 -9.58 14.68 -7.12
N PRO A 52 -9.24 14.99 -5.87
CA PRO A 52 -9.16 14.00 -4.78
C PRO A 52 -10.51 13.31 -4.55
N ARG A 53 -10.48 12.03 -4.15
CA ARG A 53 -11.69 11.25 -3.84
C ARG A 53 -11.83 11.05 -2.34
N PHE A 54 -12.81 11.71 -1.73
CA PHE A 54 -13.16 11.52 -0.33
C PHE A 54 -14.08 10.33 -0.16
N ARG A 55 -13.77 9.46 0.81
CA ARG A 55 -14.53 8.25 1.14
C ARG A 55 -14.95 7.40 -0.09
N PRO A 56 -14.03 7.07 -1.01
CA PRO A 56 -14.36 6.26 -2.18
C PRO A 56 -14.82 4.86 -1.78
N VAL A 57 -15.52 4.17 -2.67
CA VAL A 57 -15.99 2.79 -2.47
C VAL A 57 -15.24 1.86 -3.42
N LEU A 58 -14.68 0.77 -2.88
CA LEU A 58 -14.10 -0.31 -3.65
C LEU A 58 -14.98 -1.56 -3.48
N GLN A 59 -15.58 -1.99 -4.58
CA GLN A 59 -16.33 -3.23 -4.64
C GLN A 59 -15.39 -4.36 -5.05
N ILE A 60 -15.22 -5.37 -4.20
CA ILE A 60 -14.40 -6.55 -4.51
C ILE A 60 -15.26 -7.77 -4.78
N ASN A 61 -14.72 -8.68 -5.59
CA ASN A 61 -15.32 -9.98 -5.91
C ASN A 61 -14.39 -11.10 -5.40
N PRO A 62 -14.91 -12.32 -5.24
CA PRO A 62 -14.07 -13.49 -4.99
C PRO A 62 -12.99 -13.65 -6.06
N ALA A 63 -11.83 -14.18 -5.67
CA ALA A 63 -10.73 -14.44 -6.56
C ALA A 63 -11.15 -15.44 -7.65
N ALA A 64 -10.77 -15.18 -8.91
CA ALA A 64 -11.12 -16.05 -10.04
C ALA A 64 -10.35 -17.39 -10.04
N GLY A 65 -9.38 -17.56 -9.15
CA GLY A 65 -8.51 -18.72 -9.06
C GLY A 65 -7.57 -18.60 -7.85
N PRO A 66 -6.62 -19.54 -7.71
CA PRO A 66 -5.64 -19.49 -6.62
C PRO A 66 -4.75 -18.25 -6.69
N ILE A 67 -4.24 -17.85 -5.52
CA ILE A 67 -3.23 -16.81 -5.34
C ILE A 67 -2.14 -17.39 -4.43
N THR A 68 -0.89 -17.35 -4.89
CA THR A 68 0.31 -17.73 -4.16
C THR A 68 1.04 -16.46 -3.77
N ILE A 69 1.34 -16.27 -2.48
CA ILE A 69 2.06 -15.08 -2.02
C ILE A 69 3.55 -15.25 -2.29
N ASP A 70 3.98 -14.92 -3.51
CA ASP A 70 5.35 -15.07 -4.01
C ASP A 70 5.98 -13.77 -4.54
N GLY A 71 5.21 -12.68 -4.56
CA GLY A 71 5.60 -11.35 -4.99
C GLY A 71 5.35 -11.08 -6.48
N GLU A 72 4.65 -11.98 -7.18
CA GLU A 72 4.28 -11.85 -8.59
C GLU A 72 2.76 -11.70 -8.75
N LEU A 73 2.35 -10.83 -9.67
CA LEU A 73 0.93 -10.54 -9.92
C LEU A 73 0.39 -11.23 -11.19
N ASP A 74 0.89 -12.42 -11.53
CA ASP A 74 0.50 -13.19 -12.71
C ASP A 74 -0.50 -14.31 -12.42
N ASP A 75 -0.78 -14.56 -11.14
CA ASP A 75 -1.77 -15.53 -10.68
C ASP A 75 -3.17 -15.30 -11.27
N PRO A 76 -3.94 -16.38 -11.53
CA PRO A 76 -5.29 -16.27 -12.06
C PRO A 76 -6.25 -15.52 -11.14
N GLY A 77 -6.04 -15.60 -9.81
CA GLY A 77 -6.89 -14.90 -8.83
C GLY A 77 -6.88 -13.37 -8.96
N TRP A 78 -5.78 -12.78 -9.45
CA TRP A 78 -5.66 -11.33 -9.63
C TRP A 78 -6.42 -10.78 -10.84
N ARG A 79 -6.81 -11.62 -11.80
CA ARG A 79 -7.42 -11.19 -13.07
C ARG A 79 -8.76 -10.48 -12.88
N SER A 80 -9.55 -10.89 -11.89
CA SER A 80 -10.85 -10.30 -11.54
C SER A 80 -10.80 -9.42 -10.28
N ALA A 81 -9.63 -9.24 -9.69
CA ALA A 81 -9.47 -8.44 -8.48
C ALA A 81 -9.82 -6.97 -8.76
N ALA A 82 -10.44 -6.31 -7.79
CA ALA A 82 -10.75 -4.89 -7.92
C ALA A 82 -9.46 -4.09 -7.84
N ARG A 83 -9.34 -3.08 -8.69
CA ARG A 83 -8.17 -2.21 -8.76
C ARG A 83 -8.46 -0.88 -8.08
N ALA A 84 -7.67 -0.57 -7.06
CA ALA A 84 -7.59 0.75 -6.49
C ALA A 84 -6.46 1.53 -7.17
N ASN A 85 -6.83 2.66 -7.77
CA ASN A 85 -5.94 3.64 -8.37
C ASN A 85 -6.36 5.03 -7.89
N HIS A 86 -5.77 6.09 -8.46
CA HIS A 86 -6.12 7.47 -8.12
C HIS A 86 -5.74 7.84 -6.67
N PHE A 87 -4.55 7.41 -6.25
CA PHE A 87 -3.98 7.82 -4.98
C PHE A 87 -3.72 9.33 -4.94
N VAL A 88 -3.64 9.87 -3.73
CA VAL A 88 -3.39 11.29 -3.48
C VAL A 88 -2.26 11.45 -2.45
N GLU A 89 -1.40 12.45 -2.64
CA GLU A 89 -0.38 12.84 -1.67
C GLU A 89 -1.03 13.59 -0.50
N ILE A 90 -0.81 13.09 0.70
CA ILE A 90 -1.33 13.67 1.96
C ILE A 90 -0.21 14.25 2.83
N PHE A 91 1.05 13.95 2.52
CA PHE A 91 2.22 14.51 3.18
C PHE A 91 3.43 14.50 2.23
N PRO A 92 4.27 15.55 2.18
CA PRO A 92 4.02 16.88 2.72
C PRO A 92 2.98 17.67 1.88
N GLY A 93 2.74 17.25 0.64
CA GLY A 93 1.68 17.80 -0.21
C GLY A 93 0.30 17.68 0.44
N ASP A 94 -0.62 18.55 0.02
CA ASP A 94 -1.99 18.58 0.52
C ASP A 94 -2.95 18.29 -0.64
N LEU A 95 -3.37 17.04 -0.73
CA LEU A 95 -4.33 16.56 -1.72
C LEU A 95 -3.87 16.70 -3.19
N THR A 96 -2.57 16.54 -3.44
CA THR A 96 -1.95 16.66 -4.78
C THR A 96 -1.75 15.29 -5.44
N PRO A 97 -1.67 15.21 -6.79
CA PRO A 97 -1.38 13.95 -7.46
C PRO A 97 0.04 13.43 -7.11
N PRO A 98 0.22 12.11 -6.85
CA PRO A 98 1.53 11.52 -6.66
C PRO A 98 2.41 11.66 -7.92
N PRO A 99 3.75 11.80 -7.76
CA PRO A 99 4.70 11.81 -8.88
C PRO A 99 5.02 10.41 -9.44
N ILE A 100 4.55 9.35 -8.78
CA ILE A 100 4.78 7.94 -9.11
C ILE A 100 3.45 7.26 -9.44
N HIS A 101 3.51 6.14 -10.19
CA HIS A 101 2.33 5.33 -10.45
C HIS A 101 2.12 4.33 -9.32
N ILE A 102 0.90 4.29 -8.78
CA ILE A 102 0.50 3.44 -7.67
C ILE A 102 -0.76 2.70 -8.09
N GLU A 103 -0.70 1.38 -8.09
CA GLU A 103 -1.83 0.50 -8.30
C GLU A 103 -1.90 -0.52 -7.17
N ALA A 104 -3.11 -0.79 -6.68
CA ALA A 104 -3.36 -1.82 -5.70
C ALA A 104 -4.52 -2.71 -6.14
N TRP A 105 -4.46 -3.99 -5.78
CA TRP A 105 -5.49 -4.99 -6.08
C TRP A 105 -6.04 -5.57 -4.80
N LEU A 106 -7.36 -5.76 -4.77
CA LEU A 106 -8.03 -6.41 -3.66
C LEU A 106 -9.03 -7.44 -4.17
N THR A 107 -8.99 -8.60 -3.53
CA THR A 107 -9.93 -9.71 -3.74
C THR A 107 -9.95 -10.58 -2.49
N TYR A 108 -10.76 -11.63 -2.47
CA TYR A 108 -10.86 -12.53 -1.33
C TYR A 108 -11.21 -13.94 -1.77
N ASP A 109 -10.95 -14.91 -0.92
CA ASP A 109 -11.54 -16.25 -1.01
C ASP A 109 -12.29 -16.57 0.29
N GLU A 110 -12.59 -17.84 0.56
CA GLU A 110 -13.27 -18.23 1.80
C GLU A 110 -12.43 -17.98 3.08
N ASN A 111 -11.11 -17.88 2.94
CA ASN A 111 -10.16 -17.91 4.04
C ASN A 111 -9.40 -16.60 4.25
N ASN A 112 -9.09 -15.87 3.17
CA ASN A 112 -8.21 -14.70 3.19
C ASN A 112 -8.80 -13.52 2.43
N LEU A 113 -8.53 -12.33 2.97
CA LEU A 113 -8.50 -11.09 2.20
C LEU A 113 -7.10 -10.99 1.54
N TYR A 114 -7.08 -10.81 0.23
CA TYR A 114 -5.84 -10.63 -0.54
C TYR A 114 -5.66 -9.17 -0.92
N LEU A 115 -4.43 -8.70 -0.79
CA LEU A 115 -4.01 -7.35 -1.14
C LEU A 115 -2.70 -7.42 -1.91
N ALA A 116 -2.61 -6.67 -3.00
CA ALA A 116 -1.37 -6.48 -3.73
C ALA A 116 -1.13 -5.02 -4.06
N PHE A 117 0.14 -4.63 -4.15
CA PHE A 117 0.58 -3.33 -4.61
C PHE A 117 1.60 -3.49 -5.73
N ARG A 118 1.53 -2.58 -6.70
CA ARG A 118 2.56 -2.34 -7.71
C ARG A 118 2.87 -0.86 -7.70
N ILE A 119 4.10 -0.54 -7.35
CA ILE A 119 4.61 0.83 -7.34
C ILE A 119 5.60 0.94 -8.48
N GLN A 120 5.36 1.86 -9.41
CA GLN A 120 6.34 2.16 -10.45
C GLN A 120 7.16 3.38 -10.05
N ASP A 121 8.45 3.16 -9.85
CA ASP A 121 9.43 4.15 -9.43
C ASP A 121 10.83 3.72 -9.88
N ASP A 122 11.81 4.61 -9.78
CA ASP A 122 13.22 4.30 -10.05
C ASP A 122 13.73 3.23 -9.07
N PRO A 123 14.08 2.01 -9.53
CA PRO A 123 14.51 0.92 -8.64
C PRO A 123 15.77 1.26 -7.82
N GLN A 124 16.61 2.18 -8.30
CA GLN A 124 17.82 2.60 -7.59
C GLN A 124 17.53 3.52 -6.39
N LYS A 125 16.31 4.06 -6.30
CA LYS A 125 15.90 5.00 -5.24
C LYS A 125 15.00 4.38 -4.18
N ILE A 126 14.53 3.14 -4.40
CA ILE A 126 13.69 2.43 -3.45
C ILE A 126 14.51 2.16 -2.19
N ARG A 127 13.98 2.55 -1.03
CA ARG A 127 14.56 2.24 0.27
C ARG A 127 13.92 0.99 0.81
N TYR A 128 14.73 -0.03 1.05
CA TYR A 128 14.30 -1.27 1.67
C TYR A 128 15.45 -1.85 2.49
N SER A 129 15.12 -2.45 3.62
CA SER A 129 16.07 -3.10 4.49
C SER A 129 15.53 -4.44 4.98
N LEU A 130 16.42 -5.41 5.13
CA LEU A 130 16.11 -6.67 5.78
C LEU A 130 16.21 -6.43 7.29
N ARG A 131 15.05 -6.28 7.93
CA ARG A 131 14.90 -6.01 9.36
C ARG A 131 13.94 -7.02 9.96
N ASP A 132 13.91 -7.04 11.28
CA ASP A 132 12.88 -7.75 12.01
C ASP A 132 11.49 -7.16 11.71
N ARG A 133 10.45 -7.94 12.01
CA ARG A 133 9.06 -7.50 11.96
C ARG A 133 8.90 -6.18 12.73
N ASP A 134 8.01 -5.32 12.26
CA ASP A 134 7.68 -4.03 12.90
C ASP A 134 8.80 -2.99 12.89
N GLN A 135 9.92 -3.25 12.19
CA GLN A 135 11.05 -2.32 12.06
C GLN A 135 11.17 -1.72 10.64
N ILE A 136 10.07 -1.62 9.89
CA ILE A 136 10.07 -1.18 8.48
C ILE A 136 9.81 0.33 8.26
N PHE A 137 9.51 1.10 9.30
CA PHE A 137 8.92 2.44 9.17
C PHE A 137 9.84 3.54 8.58
N GLN A 138 11.11 3.21 8.32
CA GLN A 138 12.09 4.05 7.62
C GLN A 138 12.25 3.69 6.13
N ASP A 139 11.69 2.55 5.70
CA ASP A 139 11.73 2.06 4.33
C ASP A 139 10.52 2.56 3.52
N ASP A 140 10.54 2.33 2.21
CA ASP A 140 9.30 2.22 1.46
C ASP A 140 8.44 1.14 2.11
N PHE A 141 7.15 1.40 2.26
CA PHE A 141 6.19 0.37 2.68
C PHE A 141 4.80 0.71 2.17
N VAL A 142 4.00 -0.33 2.02
CA VAL A 142 2.62 -0.25 1.53
C VAL A 142 1.72 -1.05 2.44
N GLY A 143 0.43 -0.72 2.45
CA GLY A 143 -0.51 -1.52 3.21
C GLY A 143 -1.90 -0.95 3.29
N ILE A 144 -2.67 -1.54 4.19
CA ILE A 144 -4.07 -1.24 4.40
C ILE A 144 -4.29 -0.82 5.85
N LEU A 145 -5.06 0.25 6.02
CA LEU A 145 -5.70 0.60 7.28
C LEU A 145 -7.14 0.12 7.19
N LEU A 146 -7.59 -0.71 8.14
CA LEU A 146 -8.85 -1.43 8.06
C LEU A 146 -9.65 -1.32 9.35
N ASP A 147 -10.86 -0.78 9.26
CA ASP A 147 -11.88 -0.76 10.33
C ASP A 147 -13.06 -1.64 9.89
N PRO A 148 -13.09 -2.93 10.29
CA PRO A 148 -14.16 -3.84 9.90
C PRO A 148 -15.52 -3.55 10.53
N PHE A 149 -15.55 -2.82 11.66
CA PHE A 149 -16.80 -2.47 12.34
C PHE A 149 -17.40 -1.16 11.81
N GLY A 150 -16.62 -0.36 11.08
CA GLY A 150 -17.05 0.88 10.44
C GLY A 150 -17.41 1.99 11.42
N ARG A 151 -16.91 1.92 12.66
CA ARG A 151 -17.25 2.87 13.74
C ARG A 151 -16.27 4.03 13.86
N GLY A 152 -15.13 3.98 13.17
CA GLY A 152 -14.07 4.99 13.26
C GLY A 152 -13.43 5.08 14.65
N ALA A 153 -13.59 4.04 15.47
CA ALA A 153 -13.04 3.98 16.83
C ALA A 153 -11.63 3.38 16.86
N TRP A 154 -11.38 2.39 16.00
CA TRP A 154 -10.08 1.76 15.83
C TRP A 154 -9.95 1.16 14.43
N ALA A 155 -8.72 0.90 13.99
CA ALA A 155 -8.41 0.19 12.75
C ALA A 155 -7.14 -0.65 12.92
N TYR A 156 -7.07 -1.76 12.21
CA TYR A 156 -5.81 -2.47 11.95
C TYR A 156 -4.99 -1.67 10.95
N GLU A 157 -3.70 -1.55 11.16
CA GLU A 157 -2.75 -1.12 10.14
C GLU A 157 -1.87 -2.31 9.80
N ILE A 158 -1.87 -2.71 8.53
CA ILE A 158 -1.21 -3.94 8.08
C ILE A 158 -0.33 -3.53 6.91
N PHE A 159 0.99 -3.62 7.12
CA PHE A 159 1.99 -3.13 6.20
C PHE A 159 3.00 -4.20 5.80
N ALA A 160 3.61 -4.00 4.64
CA ALA A 160 4.82 -4.70 4.26
C ALA A 160 5.75 -3.79 3.43
N ASN A 161 7.06 -3.97 3.61
CA ASN A 161 8.07 -3.28 2.81
C ASN A 161 8.34 -4.02 1.47
N PRO A 162 9.15 -3.49 0.54
CA PRO A 162 9.47 -4.13 -0.74
C PRO A 162 10.13 -5.51 -0.66
N LEU A 163 10.62 -5.93 0.51
CA LEU A 163 11.13 -7.30 0.74
C LEU A 163 10.05 -8.23 1.33
N GLY A 164 8.86 -7.70 1.61
CA GLY A 164 7.77 -8.41 2.25
C GLY A 164 7.89 -8.51 3.77
N ILE A 165 8.79 -7.75 4.42
CA ILE A 165 8.88 -7.69 5.88
C ILE A 165 7.63 -7.00 6.41
N GLN A 166 6.99 -7.67 7.37
CA GLN A 166 5.68 -7.31 7.91
C GLN A 166 5.81 -6.24 8.99
N ALA A 167 4.81 -5.37 9.05
CA ALA A 167 4.53 -4.62 10.26
C ALA A 167 3.03 -4.53 10.49
N ASP A 168 2.63 -4.51 11.75
CA ASP A 168 1.24 -4.23 12.11
C ASP A 168 1.11 -3.37 13.36
N VAL A 169 0.01 -2.63 13.41
CA VAL A 169 -0.30 -1.68 14.47
C VAL A 169 -1.81 -1.69 14.69
N LEU A 170 -2.24 -1.59 15.95
CA LEU A 170 -3.63 -1.28 16.25
C LEU A 170 -3.77 0.23 16.49
N ARG A 171 -4.41 0.93 15.56
CA ARG A 171 -4.69 2.36 15.72
C ARG A 171 -6.04 2.55 16.41
N SER A 172 -6.04 3.32 17.49
CA SER A 172 -7.22 3.79 18.23
C SER A 172 -7.42 5.29 18.02
N ALA A 173 -8.68 5.70 17.84
CA ALA A 173 -9.03 7.12 17.72
C ALA A 173 -8.72 7.91 19.00
N SER A 174 -8.71 7.25 20.17
CA SER A 174 -8.56 7.91 21.48
C SER A 174 -7.15 7.78 22.06
N THR A 175 -6.50 6.65 21.86
CA THR A 175 -5.21 6.32 22.50
C THR A 175 -4.03 6.33 21.53
N GLY A 176 -4.26 6.53 20.23
CA GLY A 176 -3.20 6.53 19.23
C GLY A 176 -2.86 5.12 18.74
N GLU A 177 -1.61 4.92 18.34
CA GLU A 177 -1.08 3.67 17.79
C GLU A 177 -0.55 2.76 18.90
N ASP A 178 -0.96 1.49 18.88
CA ASP A 178 -0.41 0.42 19.68
C ASP A 178 0.43 -0.50 18.77
N PRO A 179 1.77 -0.37 18.79
CA PRO A 179 2.69 -1.20 18.00
C PRO A 179 2.95 -2.57 18.64
N GLY A 180 2.41 -2.87 19.82
CA GLY A 180 2.53 -4.19 20.46
C GLY A 180 1.43 -5.17 20.03
N PHE A 181 0.55 -4.74 19.13
CA PHE A 181 -0.43 -5.63 18.50
C PHE A 181 0.26 -6.55 17.49
N ASP A 182 -0.12 -7.82 17.50
CA ASP A 182 0.44 -8.84 16.61
C ASP A 182 -0.66 -9.51 15.77
N LEU A 183 -0.59 -9.32 14.46
CA LEU A 183 -1.49 -9.92 13.47
C LEU A 183 -0.81 -11.03 12.66
N ILE A 184 -1.42 -12.21 12.58
CA ILE A 184 -0.93 -13.27 11.70
C ILE A 184 -1.40 -13.01 10.26
N PHE A 185 -0.46 -12.75 9.35
CA PHE A 185 -0.68 -12.70 7.90
C PHE A 185 0.54 -13.16 7.11
N LYS A 186 0.38 -13.41 5.81
CA LYS A 186 1.49 -13.73 4.90
C LYS A 186 1.78 -12.55 4.00
N SER A 187 3.05 -12.34 3.67
CA SER A 187 3.47 -11.31 2.74
C SER A 187 4.69 -11.74 1.95
N ARG A 188 4.85 -11.17 0.76
CA ARG A 188 6.05 -11.29 -0.05
C ARG A 188 6.22 -10.02 -0.88
N GLY A 189 7.44 -9.51 -0.93
CA GLY A 189 7.80 -8.36 -1.74
C GLY A 189 8.87 -8.72 -2.76
N LYS A 190 8.87 -8.00 -3.88
CA LYS A 190 9.84 -8.15 -4.96
C LYS A 190 10.17 -6.79 -5.58
N ILE A 191 11.46 -6.48 -5.69
CA ILE A 191 11.95 -5.38 -6.52
C ILE A 191 11.86 -5.78 -8.00
N THR A 192 11.27 -4.94 -8.82
CA THR A 192 11.11 -5.16 -10.27
C THR A 192 11.98 -4.20 -11.07
N ALA A 193 12.03 -4.40 -12.39
CA ALA A 193 12.78 -3.51 -13.27
C ALA A 193 12.21 -2.08 -13.34
N ASP A 194 10.94 -1.90 -12.96
CA ASP A 194 10.19 -0.65 -13.02
C ASP A 194 9.71 -0.15 -11.64
N GLY A 195 10.11 -0.79 -10.54
CA GLY A 195 9.73 -0.40 -9.19
C GLY A 195 9.72 -1.57 -8.21
N TYR A 196 8.59 -1.80 -7.54
CA TYR A 196 8.42 -2.96 -6.67
C TYR A 196 6.97 -3.44 -6.59
N GLN A 197 6.80 -4.70 -6.18
CA GLN A 197 5.53 -5.36 -5.96
C GLN A 197 5.50 -5.96 -4.55
N VAL A 198 4.33 -5.94 -3.93
CA VAL A 198 4.09 -6.56 -2.62
C VAL A 198 2.76 -7.26 -2.65
N GLU A 199 2.72 -8.50 -2.18
CA GLU A 199 1.52 -9.29 -1.98
C GLU A 199 1.31 -9.59 -0.50
N MET A 200 0.05 -9.62 -0.07
CA MET A 200 -0.37 -9.94 1.29
C MET A 200 -1.62 -10.83 1.26
N ALA A 201 -1.63 -11.87 2.10
CA ALA A 201 -2.81 -12.67 2.41
C ALA A 201 -3.11 -12.53 3.90
N ILE A 202 -4.24 -11.91 4.22
CA ILE A 202 -4.73 -11.66 5.58
C ILE A 202 -5.85 -12.64 5.86
N PRO A 203 -5.64 -13.67 6.70
CA PRO A 203 -6.68 -14.62 7.05
C PRO A 203 -7.85 -13.94 7.76
N PHE A 204 -9.09 -14.25 7.39
CA PHE A 204 -10.28 -13.74 8.09
C PHE A 204 -10.32 -14.15 9.56
N ARG A 205 -9.71 -15.29 9.90
CA ARG A 205 -9.54 -15.73 11.30
C ARG A 205 -8.63 -14.83 12.13
N SER A 206 -7.75 -14.04 11.50
CA SER A 206 -6.90 -13.05 12.18
C SER A 206 -7.65 -11.74 12.43
N LEU A 207 -8.77 -11.51 11.73
CA LEU A 207 -9.55 -10.28 11.79
C LEU A 207 -10.82 -10.44 12.63
N ARG A 208 -11.12 -9.42 13.44
CA ARG A 208 -12.42 -9.29 14.12
C ARG A 208 -13.35 -8.46 13.27
N PHE A 209 -14.54 -8.99 12.97
CA PHE A 209 -15.55 -8.29 12.17
C PHE A 209 -16.97 -8.77 12.52
N PRO A 210 -18.01 -7.98 12.19
CA PRO A 210 -19.39 -8.35 12.49
C PRO A 210 -19.86 -9.56 11.68
N ASN A 211 -20.68 -10.41 12.30
CA ASN A 211 -21.27 -11.57 11.62
C ASN A 211 -22.51 -11.14 10.80
N THR A 212 -22.27 -10.62 9.60
CA THR A 212 -23.30 -10.18 8.63
C THR A 212 -23.13 -10.88 7.30
N GLU A 213 -24.23 -11.00 6.53
CA GLU A 213 -24.24 -11.68 5.22
C GLU A 213 -23.28 -11.03 4.22
N GLU A 214 -23.29 -9.71 4.15
CA GLU A 214 -22.33 -8.90 3.42
C GLU A 214 -21.60 -7.97 4.39
N GLN A 215 -20.28 -7.88 4.22
CA GLN A 215 -19.43 -6.99 4.99
C GLN A 215 -19.37 -5.61 4.33
N THR A 216 -19.37 -4.57 5.15
CA THR A 216 -19.04 -3.21 4.73
C THR A 216 -18.01 -2.66 5.69
N TRP A 217 -16.75 -2.67 5.26
CA TRP A 217 -15.62 -2.24 6.07
C TRP A 217 -15.20 -0.84 5.66
N ARG A 218 -14.70 -0.06 6.63
CA ARG A 218 -13.96 1.16 6.31
C ARG A 218 -12.51 0.80 6.06
N MET A 219 -11.90 1.41 5.05
CA MET A 219 -10.49 1.17 4.75
C MET A 219 -9.78 2.38 4.14
N ASN A 220 -8.46 2.36 4.21
CA ASN A 220 -7.61 3.17 3.37
C ASN A 220 -6.41 2.36 2.91
N LEU A 221 -5.91 2.61 1.70
CA LEU A 221 -4.65 2.04 1.23
C LEU A 221 -3.59 3.11 1.35
N PHE A 222 -2.43 2.75 1.86
CA PHE A 222 -1.38 3.68 2.23
C PHE A 222 -0.05 3.27 1.61
N VAL A 223 0.71 4.28 1.17
CA VAL A 223 2.06 4.12 0.64
C VAL A 223 2.97 5.14 1.31
N ASN A 224 4.04 4.66 1.94
CA ASN A 224 5.15 5.47 2.40
C ASN A 224 6.24 5.49 1.33
N HIS A 225 6.64 6.69 0.92
CA HIS A 225 7.64 6.92 -0.14
C HIS A 225 8.76 7.84 0.37
N PRO A 226 9.76 7.29 1.09
CA PRO A 226 10.85 8.06 1.65
C PRO A 226 11.93 8.30 0.60
N ARG A 227 11.90 9.48 -0.04
CA ARG A 227 12.99 9.97 -0.92
C ARG A 227 13.74 11.10 -0.20
N ASP A 228 14.13 12.16 -0.90
CA ASP A 228 14.74 13.36 -0.30
C ASP A 228 13.80 14.05 0.70
N SER A 229 12.49 13.92 0.47
CA SER A 229 11.44 14.22 1.43
C SER A 229 10.55 12.98 1.57
N ARG A 230 10.07 12.72 2.79
CA ARG A 230 9.13 11.62 3.05
C ARG A 230 7.78 12.00 2.51
N ARG A 231 7.31 11.28 1.50
CA ARG A 231 5.97 11.45 0.95
C ARG A 231 5.06 10.32 1.40
N GLN A 232 3.79 10.64 1.62
CA GLN A 232 2.78 9.66 1.98
C GLN A 232 1.60 9.80 1.04
N TYR A 233 1.13 8.67 0.54
CA TYR A 233 0.00 8.60 -0.39
C TYR A 233 -1.13 7.78 0.22
N SER A 234 -2.35 8.22 -0.01
CA SER A 234 -3.56 7.49 0.40
C SER A 234 -4.51 7.30 -0.77
N TRP A 235 -5.29 6.21 -0.73
CA TRP A 235 -6.33 5.96 -1.74
C TRP A 235 -7.59 6.79 -1.47
N ALA A 236 -8.05 6.82 -0.21
CA ALA A 236 -9.07 7.77 0.24
C ALA A 236 -8.38 9.09 0.61
N ALA A 237 -8.86 10.21 0.05
CA ALA A 237 -8.38 11.54 0.41
C ALA A 237 -8.67 11.84 1.88
N ILE A 238 -7.65 12.37 2.57
CA ILE A 238 -7.71 12.76 3.99
C ILE A 238 -7.51 14.26 4.06
N SER A 239 -8.52 14.98 4.54
CA SER A 239 -8.43 16.39 4.89
C SER A 239 -7.69 16.56 6.21
N ARG A 240 -6.79 17.54 6.26
CA ARG A 240 -6.09 17.95 7.49
C ARG A 240 -6.99 18.73 8.46
N ASP A 241 -8.10 19.26 7.97
CA ASP A 241 -9.07 20.01 8.78
C ASP A 241 -10.02 19.10 9.59
N ASP A 242 -10.09 17.81 9.26
CA ASP A 242 -10.89 16.83 10.00
C ASP A 242 -9.96 16.01 10.92
N PRO A 243 -10.07 16.17 12.25
CA PRO A 243 -9.20 15.48 13.20
C PRO A 243 -9.47 13.96 13.27
N CYS A 244 -10.62 13.48 12.78
CA CYS A 244 -10.93 12.05 12.77
C CYS A 244 -10.44 11.39 11.47
N VAL A 245 -9.16 11.00 11.43
CA VAL A 245 -8.56 10.30 10.27
C VAL A 245 -9.35 9.03 9.90
N LEU A 246 -9.73 8.22 10.90
CA LEU A 246 -10.50 6.97 10.71
C LEU A 246 -11.90 7.22 10.12
N CYS A 247 -12.49 8.38 10.37
CA CYS A 247 -13.80 8.76 9.83
C CYS A 247 -13.73 9.10 8.33
N GLN A 248 -12.53 9.34 7.79
CA GLN A 248 -12.31 9.77 6.41
C GLN A 248 -12.01 8.61 5.45
N PHE A 249 -11.87 7.39 5.98
CA PHE A 249 -11.64 6.18 5.21
C PHE A 249 -12.73 5.94 4.15
N GLY A 250 -12.32 5.30 3.05
CA GLY A 250 -13.23 4.76 2.06
C GLY A 250 -13.95 3.50 2.56
N TYR A 251 -14.71 2.86 1.67
CA TYR A 251 -15.48 1.66 1.98
C TYR A 251 -15.05 0.49 1.11
N LEU A 252 -14.77 -0.66 1.74
CA LEU A 252 -14.63 -1.96 1.08
C LEU A 252 -15.95 -2.72 1.19
N LYS A 253 -16.48 -3.16 0.05
CA LYS A 253 -17.75 -3.89 -0.06
C LYS A 253 -17.63 -5.12 -0.96
N GLY A 254 -18.61 -6.02 -0.89
CA GLY A 254 -18.68 -7.21 -1.73
C GLY A 254 -18.10 -8.48 -1.10
N ILE A 255 -17.59 -8.40 0.13
CA ILE A 255 -17.18 -9.60 0.88
C ILE A 255 -18.43 -10.26 1.46
N ARG A 256 -18.68 -11.51 1.06
CA ARG A 256 -19.83 -12.31 1.49
C ARG A 256 -19.38 -13.72 1.84
N GLY A 257 -20.15 -14.40 2.69
CA GLY A 257 -19.91 -15.81 3.02
C GLY A 257 -18.62 -16.07 3.82
N VAL A 258 -18.07 -15.03 4.47
CA VAL A 258 -16.89 -15.15 5.32
C VAL A 258 -17.31 -15.12 6.79
N HIS A 259 -16.54 -15.78 7.64
CA HIS A 259 -16.81 -15.84 9.07
C HIS A 259 -15.59 -15.37 9.86
N SER A 260 -15.83 -14.50 10.86
CA SER A 260 -14.80 -14.18 11.84
C SER A 260 -14.55 -15.44 12.65
N GLY A 261 -13.34 -15.98 12.56
CA GLY A 261 -12.99 -17.25 13.18
C GLY A 261 -13.07 -17.19 14.70
N ARG A 262 -13.49 -18.28 15.34
CA ARG A 262 -13.13 -18.54 16.74
C ARG A 262 -11.63 -18.83 16.76
N GLN A 263 -10.83 -17.80 17.03
CA GLN A 263 -9.38 -17.92 17.04
C GLN A 263 -8.97 -18.79 18.22
N VAL A 264 -8.34 -19.93 17.93
CA VAL A 264 -7.51 -20.66 18.88
C VAL A 264 -6.09 -20.50 18.36
N GLU A 265 -5.25 -19.82 19.12
CA GLU A 265 -3.85 -19.64 18.78
C GLU A 265 -3.00 -20.26 19.88
N LEU A 266 -2.04 -21.09 19.47
CA LEU A 266 -1.16 -21.83 20.35
C LEU A 266 0.29 -21.51 19.98
N LEU A 267 1.03 -20.89 20.90
CA LEU A 267 2.43 -20.51 20.71
C LEU A 267 3.28 -21.27 21.74
N PRO A 268 3.78 -22.47 21.41
CA PRO A 268 4.74 -23.19 22.25
C PRO A 268 6.14 -22.58 22.10
N ALA A 269 6.88 -22.45 23.20
CA ALA A 269 8.29 -22.09 23.17
C ALA A 269 9.11 -22.98 24.13
N LEU A 270 10.42 -23.05 23.87
CA LEU A 270 11.38 -23.74 24.71
C LEU A 270 12.66 -22.93 24.73
N VAL A 271 13.02 -22.41 25.91
CA VAL A 271 14.31 -21.76 26.13
C VAL A 271 15.24 -22.79 26.75
N SER A 272 16.49 -22.85 26.29
CA SER A 272 17.51 -23.69 26.89
C SER A 272 18.83 -22.94 27.01
N SER A 273 19.47 -23.02 28.17
CA SER A 273 20.74 -22.36 28.45
C SER A 273 21.69 -23.29 29.20
N GLN A 274 22.98 -23.09 28.99
CA GLN A 274 24.03 -23.78 29.70
C GLN A 274 25.16 -22.80 29.98
N SER A 275 25.45 -22.56 31.26
CA SER A 275 26.62 -21.78 31.66
C SER A 275 27.85 -22.69 31.70
N SER A 276 29.01 -22.14 31.36
CA SER A 276 30.28 -22.85 31.46
C SER A 276 31.32 -21.95 32.11
N VAL A 277 32.12 -22.49 33.01
CA VAL A 277 33.21 -21.76 33.68
C VAL A 277 34.54 -22.42 33.36
N ILE A 278 35.63 -21.64 33.31
CA ILE A 278 36.97 -22.20 33.14
C ILE A 278 37.28 -23.09 34.34
N SER A 279 37.66 -24.34 34.09
CA SER A 279 37.87 -25.35 35.13
C SER A 279 38.96 -24.94 36.11
N ASN A 280 40.01 -24.27 35.63
CA ASN A 280 41.07 -23.70 36.44
C ASN A 280 41.56 -22.37 35.83
N SER A 281 41.41 -21.26 36.56
CA SER A 281 41.78 -19.92 36.08
C SER A 281 43.28 -19.71 35.88
N GLN A 282 44.14 -20.60 36.39
CA GLN A 282 45.59 -20.53 36.20
C GLN A 282 46.13 -21.46 35.10
N ASP A 283 45.27 -22.29 34.50
CA ASP A 283 45.64 -23.19 33.42
C ASP A 283 44.75 -22.97 32.19
N PRO A 284 45.25 -22.26 31.15
CA PRO A 284 44.51 -21.99 29.91
C PRO A 284 44.08 -23.24 29.14
N GLU A 285 44.70 -24.40 29.39
CA GLU A 285 44.39 -25.68 28.72
C GLU A 285 43.37 -26.53 29.51
N SER A 286 42.94 -26.09 30.70
CA SER A 286 42.08 -26.87 31.62
C SER A 286 40.65 -27.11 31.13
N GLY A 287 40.28 -26.55 29.98
CA GLY A 287 38.97 -26.68 29.37
C GLY A 287 37.85 -25.97 30.15
N LEU A 288 36.62 -26.20 29.71
CA LEU A 288 35.42 -25.62 30.30
C LEU A 288 34.71 -26.66 31.16
N ASN A 289 34.37 -26.29 32.40
CA ASN A 289 33.43 -27.02 33.22
C ASN A 289 32.02 -26.57 32.85
N HIS A 290 31.28 -27.46 32.20
CA HIS A 290 29.92 -27.20 31.77
C HIS A 290 28.95 -27.39 32.94
N GLY A 291 28.20 -26.32 33.25
CA GLY A 291 27.10 -26.37 34.20
C GLY A 291 25.93 -27.22 33.70
N ALA A 292 24.91 -27.36 34.56
CA ALA A 292 23.67 -28.01 34.18
C ALA A 292 22.99 -27.27 33.02
N VAL A 293 22.35 -28.03 32.14
CA VAL A 293 21.46 -27.45 31.13
C VAL A 293 20.15 -27.09 31.81
N HIS A 294 19.77 -25.82 31.72
CA HIS A 294 18.48 -25.32 32.17
C HIS A 294 17.57 -25.20 30.96
N SER A 295 16.38 -25.79 31.06
CA SER A 295 15.39 -25.77 29.97
C SER A 295 14.02 -25.41 30.51
N GLU A 296 13.40 -24.41 29.88
CA GLU A 296 12.16 -23.81 30.31
C GLU A 296 11.15 -23.83 29.16
N PRO A 297 10.23 -24.80 29.15
CA PRO A 297 9.13 -24.78 28.20
C PRO A 297 8.10 -23.74 28.62
N SER A 298 7.54 -23.02 27.65
CA SER A 298 6.41 -22.12 27.84
C SER A 298 5.33 -22.35 26.79
N LEU A 299 4.10 -21.96 27.12
CA LEU A 299 2.96 -22.13 26.22
C LEU A 299 2.01 -20.96 26.39
N ASN A 300 1.73 -20.26 25.29
CA ASN A 300 0.65 -19.27 25.22
C ASN A 300 -0.54 -19.83 24.43
N LEU A 301 -1.73 -19.63 24.97
CA LEU A 301 -3.01 -19.97 24.35
C LEU A 301 -3.91 -18.73 24.32
N LYS A 302 -4.34 -18.32 23.13
CA LYS A 302 -5.34 -17.26 22.95
C LYS A 302 -6.62 -17.86 22.37
N TYR A 303 -7.75 -17.61 23.03
CA TYR A 303 -9.06 -18.15 22.66
C TYR A 303 -10.13 -17.06 22.48
N GLY A 304 -10.67 -16.94 21.26
CA GLY A 304 -11.77 -16.05 20.94
C GLY A 304 -13.14 -16.63 21.30
N LEU A 305 -13.78 -16.07 22.33
CA LEU A 305 -15.16 -16.41 22.72
C LEU A 305 -16.19 -15.88 21.71
N SER A 306 -15.96 -14.69 21.18
CA SER A 306 -16.80 -14.01 20.19
C SER A 306 -15.94 -13.07 19.33
N SER A 307 -16.52 -12.38 18.34
CA SER A 307 -15.82 -11.36 17.55
C SER A 307 -15.39 -10.14 18.36
N THR A 308 -15.79 -10.02 19.63
CA THR A 308 -15.47 -8.90 20.52
C THR A 308 -14.84 -9.33 21.84
N SER A 309 -14.61 -10.62 22.08
CA SER A 309 -14.17 -11.13 23.38
C SER A 309 -13.13 -12.24 23.21
N VAL A 310 -12.00 -12.08 23.89
CA VAL A 310 -10.86 -13.02 23.85
C VAL A 310 -10.40 -13.32 25.28
N VAL A 311 -9.92 -14.54 25.48
CA VAL A 311 -9.30 -15.01 26.72
C VAL A 311 -7.89 -15.48 26.41
N ASP A 312 -6.91 -14.96 27.14
CA ASP A 312 -5.51 -15.31 27.01
C ASP A 312 -5.05 -16.11 28.24
N PHE A 313 -4.39 -17.24 28.00
CA PHE A 313 -3.82 -18.12 29.02
C PHE A 313 -2.34 -18.34 28.72
N THR A 314 -1.49 -18.16 29.73
CA THR A 314 -0.05 -18.39 29.63
C THR A 314 0.41 -19.36 30.70
N ILE A 315 1.17 -20.39 30.30
CA ILE A 315 1.83 -21.35 31.20
C ILE A 315 3.32 -21.06 31.16
N ASN A 316 3.91 -20.92 32.35
CA ASN A 316 5.31 -20.56 32.54
C ASN A 316 5.70 -19.29 31.74
N PRO A 317 5.08 -18.14 32.05
CA PRO A 317 5.41 -16.87 31.40
C PRO A 317 6.89 -16.56 31.63
N ASP A 318 7.61 -16.25 30.55
CA ASP A 318 8.95 -15.73 30.64
C ASP A 318 8.87 -14.26 31.09
N PHE A 319 9.21 -14.00 32.35
CA PHE A 319 9.23 -12.65 32.92
C PHE A 319 10.52 -11.88 32.60
N SER A 320 11.44 -12.43 31.80
CA SER A 320 12.66 -11.71 31.39
C SER A 320 12.37 -10.47 30.53
N GLN A 321 11.14 -10.38 29.99
CA GLN A 321 10.65 -9.27 29.16
C GLN A 321 9.75 -8.28 29.91
N VAL A 322 9.50 -8.50 31.21
CA VAL A 322 8.95 -7.43 32.04
C VAL A 322 10.15 -6.60 32.49
N GLU A 323 10.23 -5.35 32.06
CA GLU A 323 11.14 -4.38 32.68
C GLU A 323 10.84 -4.37 34.18
N ALA A 324 11.66 -5.10 34.95
CA ALA A 324 11.63 -5.05 36.39
C ALA A 324 12.29 -3.74 36.81
N ASP A 325 11.58 -2.62 36.64
CA ASP A 325 11.90 -1.38 37.36
C ASP A 325 11.56 -1.58 38.84
N ALA A 326 12.37 -2.42 39.50
CA ALA A 326 12.58 -2.30 40.92
C ALA A 326 13.86 -1.45 41.06
N ASP A 327 13.70 -0.14 41.17
CA ASP A 327 14.77 0.75 41.62
C ASP A 327 15.24 0.27 43.00
N GLN A 328 16.30 -0.55 43.01
CA GLN A 328 17.03 -0.92 44.20
C GLN A 328 17.95 0.25 44.54
N VAL A 329 17.41 1.24 45.25
CA VAL A 329 18.24 2.29 45.84
C VAL A 329 18.98 1.69 47.04
N ASP A 330 20.17 1.15 46.79
CA ASP A 330 21.10 0.85 47.87
C ASP A 330 21.87 2.12 48.22
N VAL A 331 21.68 2.61 49.45
CA VAL A 331 22.18 3.92 49.94
C VAL A 331 23.68 3.82 50.26
N ASN A 332 24.52 3.18 49.45
CA ASN A 332 25.99 3.32 49.53
C ASN A 332 26.84 2.69 48.41
N THR A 333 26.39 2.64 47.16
CA THR A 333 27.24 2.12 46.06
C THR A 333 27.50 3.18 45.00
N THR A 334 28.77 3.38 44.63
CA THR A 334 29.22 4.37 43.62
C THR A 334 29.36 3.78 42.22
N PHE A 335 28.76 2.62 41.96
CA PHE A 335 28.72 2.00 40.64
C PHE A 335 27.31 1.49 40.35
N ALA A 336 26.98 1.40 39.05
CA ALA A 336 25.69 0.90 38.60
C ALA A 336 25.55 -0.59 38.93
N LEU A 337 24.45 -0.95 39.58
CA LEU A 337 23.98 -2.32 39.71
C LEU A 337 23.07 -2.57 38.51
N PHE A 338 23.42 -3.58 37.71
CA PHE A 338 22.65 -4.05 36.55
C PHE A 338 21.79 -5.25 36.93
#